data_AF-A0AAE1UPV3-F1
#
_entry.id   AF-A0AAE1UPV3-F1
#
_cell.length_a   1.000
_cell.length_b   1.000
_cell.length_c   1.000
_cell.angle_alpha   90.00
_cell.angle_beta   90.00
_cell.angle_gamma   90.00
#
_symmetry.space_group_name_H-M   'P 1'
#
loop_
_entity.id
_entity.type
_entity.pdbx_description
1 polymer ?
#
loop_
_entity_poly.entity_id
_entity_poly.type
_entity_poly.pdbx_seq_one_letter_code
_entity_poly.pdbx_strand_id
1 'polypeptide(L)'
;MQKLWTDFHSSIPTAGRSRDNMSGYIAEFMFKRKYPSHIHRTHEFLRIVAQIYPPEPWTGDKEAAPLSSAENKKKKQKIKR
;
A
#
# COMPACT_ATOMS: atom_id res chain seq x y z
N MET A 1 -9.04 12.85 -21.08
CA MET A 1 -8.43 11.56 -20.66
C MET A 1 -6.90 11.57 -20.76
N GLN A 2 -6.29 12.03 -21.86
CA GLN A 2 -4.84 11.94 -22.06
C GLN A 2 -4.00 12.72 -21.02
N LYS A 3 -4.38 13.95 -20.66
CA LYS A 3 -3.65 14.76 -19.66
C LYS A 3 -3.48 14.06 -18.32
N LEU A 4 -4.53 13.42 -17.84
CA LEU A 4 -4.48 12.73 -16.55
C LEU A 4 -3.50 11.57 -16.54
N TRP A 5 -3.46 10.82 -17.64
CA TRP A 5 -2.55 9.71 -17.80
C TRP A 5 -1.10 10.19 -17.89
N THR A 6 -0.85 11.29 -18.61
CA THR A 6 0.47 11.93 -18.69
C THR A 6 0.95 12.42 -17.32
N ASP A 7 0.07 13.08 -16.56
CA ASP A 7 0.38 13.58 -15.21
C ASP A 7 0.65 12.44 -14.21
N PHE A 8 -0.06 11.33 -14.35
CA PHE A 8 0.22 10.13 -13.58
C PHE A 8 1.57 9.53 -13.96
N HIS A 9 1.82 9.30 -15.25
CA HIS A 9 3.04 8.66 -15.73
C HIS A 9 4.31 9.45 -15.42
N SER A 10 4.24 10.78 -15.42
CA SER A 10 5.37 11.64 -15.05
C SER A 10 5.73 11.54 -13.56
N SER A 11 4.78 11.13 -12.71
CA SER A 11 5.00 10.97 -11.26
C SER A 11 5.62 9.62 -10.86
N ILE A 12 5.66 8.64 -11.77
CA ILE A 12 6.15 7.29 -11.49
C ILE A 12 7.67 7.27 -11.63
N PRO A 13 8.43 6.82 -10.62
CA PRO A 13 9.88 6.65 -10.74
C PRO A 13 10.23 5.69 -11.88
N THR A 14 11.09 6.13 -12.80
CA THR A 14 11.53 5.33 -13.97
C THR A 14 12.46 4.18 -13.60
N ALA A 15 13.07 4.23 -12.42
CA ALA A 15 14.06 3.25 -11.96
C ALA A 15 13.39 2.02 -11.32
N GLY A 16 13.38 0.89 -12.05
CA GLY A 16 13.37 -0.51 -11.57
C GLY A 16 12.17 -1.03 -10.77
N ARG A 17 11.48 -0.21 -9.98
CA ARG A 17 10.40 -0.63 -9.06
C ARG A 17 9.00 -0.29 -9.55
N SER A 18 8.87 0.37 -10.71
CA SER A 18 7.60 0.81 -11.26
C SER A 18 6.67 -0.36 -11.58
N ARG A 19 7.21 -1.48 -12.07
CA ARG A 19 6.42 -2.63 -12.55
C ARG A 19 5.79 -3.42 -11.40
N ASP A 20 6.49 -3.56 -10.28
CA ASP A 20 6.03 -4.35 -9.13
C ASP A 20 5.08 -3.57 -8.21
N ASN A 21 5.19 -2.23 -8.19
CA ASN A 21 4.42 -1.36 -7.28
C ASN A 21 3.44 -0.42 -8.01
N MET A 22 3.10 -0.72 -9.27
CA MET A 22 2.25 0.15 -10.11
C MET A 22 0.90 0.46 -9.45
N SER A 23 0.28 -0.52 -8.82
CA SER A 23 -0.99 -0.35 -8.08
C SER A 23 -0.87 0.64 -6.92
N GLY A 24 0.25 0.61 -6.19
CA GLY A 24 0.55 1.55 -5.12
C GLY A 24 0.69 2.98 -5.63
N TYR A 25 1.38 3.18 -6.75
CA TYR A 25 1.52 4.50 -7.36
C TYR A 25 0.19 5.06 -7.86
N ILE A 26 -0.66 4.22 -8.48
CA ILE A 26 -2.01 4.64 -8.90
C ILE A 26 -2.84 5.06 -7.68
N ALA A 27 -2.83 4.26 -6.62
CA ALA A 27 -3.55 4.56 -5.39
C ALA A 27 -3.06 5.87 -4.76
N GLU A 28 -1.75 6.06 -4.66
CA GLU A 28 -1.14 7.29 -4.15
C GLU A 28 -1.53 8.51 -5.00
N PHE A 29 -1.45 8.40 -6.32
CA PHE A 29 -1.80 9.49 -7.23
C PHE A 29 -3.28 9.89 -7.10
N MET A 30 -4.19 8.92 -7.06
CA MET A 30 -5.61 9.17 -6.85
C MET A 30 -5.87 9.79 -5.46
N PHE A 31 -5.17 9.32 -4.43
CA PHE A 31 -5.29 9.84 -3.07
C PHE A 31 -4.81 11.29 -2.96
N LYS A 32 -3.68 11.63 -3.59
CA LYS A 32 -3.15 13.00 -3.67
C LYS A 32 -4.11 13.95 -4.36
N ARG A 33 -4.80 13.50 -5.43
CA ARG A 33 -5.81 14.29 -6.14
C ARG A 33 -7.08 14.51 -5.32
N LYS A 34 -7.51 13.52 -4.53
CA LYS A 34 -8.69 13.63 -3.66
C LYS A 34 -8.42 14.56 -2.47
N TYR A 35 -7.21 14.53 -1.92
CA TYR A 35 -6.79 15.33 -0.77
C TYR A 35 -5.58 16.21 -1.12
N PRO A 36 -5.81 17.40 -1.71
CA PRO A 36 -4.73 18.27 -2.19
C PRO A 36 -3.89 18.85 -1.04
N SER A 37 -4.51 19.15 0.10
CA SER A 37 -3.81 19.62 1.30
C SER A 37 -3.03 18.48 1.97
N HIS A 38 -1.72 18.69 2.15
CA HIS A 38 -0.82 17.71 2.77
C HIS A 38 -1.21 17.36 4.21
N ILE A 39 -1.64 18.36 5.00
CA ILE A 39 -2.04 18.17 6.40
C ILE A 39 -3.29 17.28 6.48
N HIS A 40 -4.27 17.55 5.62
CA HIS A 40 -5.52 16.81 5.59
C HIS A 40 -5.34 15.38 5.06
N ARG A 41 -4.39 15.19 4.13
CA ARG A 41 -4.06 13.88 3.54
C ARG A 41 -3.63 12.86 4.59
N THR A 42 -2.73 13.24 5.50
CA THR A 42 -2.25 12.33 6.55
C THR A 42 -3.35 11.96 7.52
N HIS A 43 -4.15 12.94 7.95
CA HIS A 43 -5.29 12.70 8.84
C HIS A 43 -6.26 11.68 8.22
N GLU A 44 -6.67 11.90 6.98
CA GLU A 44 -7.61 11.00 6.32
C GLU A 44 -7.00 9.62 6.04
N PHE A 45 -5.72 9.55 5.69
CA PHE A 45 -5.03 8.28 5.50
C PHE A 45 -5.08 7.44 6.78
N LEU A 46 -4.68 8.03 7.91
CA LEU A 46 -4.71 7.34 9.20
C LEU A 46 -6.12 6.94 9.60
N ARG A 47 -7.12 7.79 9.34
CA ARG A 47 -8.53 7.48 9.58
C ARG A 47 -9.00 6.26 8.80
N ILE A 48 -8.69 6.19 7.50
CA ILE A 48 -9.05 5.05 6.64
C ILE A 48 -8.31 3.78 7.10
N VAL A 49 -7.02 3.89 7.41
CA VAL A 49 -6.23 2.76 7.93
C VAL A 49 -6.83 2.22 9.23
N ALA A 50 -7.23 3.09 10.15
CA ALA A 50 -7.87 2.67 11.40
C ALA A 50 -9.24 1.99 11.20
N GLN A 51 -9.95 2.31 10.11
CA GLN A 51 -11.21 1.64 9.76
C GLN A 51 -10.97 0.27 9.13
N ILE A 52 -9.94 0.14 8.29
CA ILE A 52 -9.62 -1.10 7.58
C ILE A 52 -8.92 -2.10 8.52
N TYR A 53 -8.04 -1.60 9.38
CA TYR A 53 -7.28 -2.36 10.36
C TYR A 53 -7.69 -1.89 11.76
N PRO A 54 -8.86 -2.32 12.24
CA PRO A 54 -9.27 -2.02 13.61
C PRO A 54 -8.22 -2.61 14.57
N PRO A 55 -7.97 -1.94 15.71
CA PRO A 55 -7.02 -2.46 16.68
C PRO A 55 -7.49 -3.83 17.15
N GLU A 56 -6.59 -4.81 17.09
CA GLU A 56 -6.85 -6.09 17.72
C GLU A 56 -7.04 -5.87 19.22
N PRO A 57 -8.00 -6.55 19.86
CA PRO A 57 -8.20 -6.43 21.29
C PRO A 57 -6.89 -6.77 21.99
N TRP A 58 -6.47 -5.90 22.92
CA TRP A 58 -5.26 -6.09 23.69
C TRP A 58 -5.30 -7.43 24.44
N THR A 59 -4.50 -8.38 23.97
CA THR A 59 -4.27 -9.69 24.59
C THR A 59 -2.98 -9.58 25.41
N GLY A 60 -3.03 -8.86 26.54
CA GLY A 60 -1.83 -8.55 27.32
C GLY A 60 -0.91 -9.75 27.54
N ASP A 61 0.42 -9.56 27.43
CA ASP A 61 1.60 -10.43 27.61
C ASP A 61 1.52 -11.92 27.20
N LYS A 62 0.38 -12.41 26.74
CA LYS A 62 0.14 -13.81 26.40
C LYS A 62 0.31 -13.96 24.92
N GLU A 63 1.54 -14.34 24.59
CA GLU A 63 1.98 -14.89 23.33
C GLU A 63 1.99 -13.86 22.19
N ALA A 64 3.20 -13.41 21.87
CA ALA A 64 3.52 -12.84 20.57
C ALA A 64 2.98 -13.79 19.48
N ALA A 65 1.79 -13.49 18.97
CA ALA A 65 1.24 -14.16 17.81
C ALA A 65 2.29 -14.07 16.70
N PRO A 66 2.69 -15.18 16.07
CA PRO A 66 3.69 -15.11 15.02
C PRO A 66 3.13 -14.25 13.91
N LEU A 67 3.77 -13.08 13.70
CA LEU A 67 3.58 -12.21 12.54
C LEU A 67 3.21 -13.09 11.36
N SER A 68 1.99 -12.95 10.88
CA SER A 68 1.37 -13.76 9.82
C SER A 68 2.21 -13.70 8.53
N SER A 69 3.31 -14.44 8.52
CA SER A 69 4.14 -14.77 7.37
C SER A 69 3.44 -15.81 6.48
N ALA A 70 2.11 -15.85 6.52
CA ALA A 70 1.30 -16.89 5.90
C ALA A 70 1.18 -16.75 4.37
N GLU A 71 1.66 -15.68 3.75
CA GLU A 71 1.52 -15.49 2.29
C GLU A 71 2.83 -15.60 1.48
N ASN A 72 3.93 -16.10 2.04
CA ASN A 72 5.19 -16.23 1.27
C ASN A 72 5.80 -17.64 1.19
N LYS A 73 4.96 -18.69 1.19
CA LYS A 73 5.42 -20.08 0.93
C LYS A 73 5.10 -20.65 -0.47
N LYS A 74 4.19 -20.04 -1.26
CA LYS A 74 3.83 -20.61 -2.59
C LYS A 74 4.79 -20.25 -3.74
N LYS A 75 5.66 -19.24 -3.62
CA LYS A 75 6.56 -18.84 -4.74
C LYS A 75 7.90 -19.57 -4.82
N LYS A 76 8.36 -20.27 -3.77
CA LYS A 76 9.69 -20.93 -3.78
C LYS A 76 9.71 -22.39 -4.26
N GLN A 77 8.56 -22.98 -4.59
CA GLN A 77 8.47 -24.40 -5.01
C GLN A 77 8.36 -24.62 -6.53
N LYS A 78 8.39 -23.54 -7.33
CA LYS A 78 8.23 -23.60 -8.80
C LYS A 78 9.49 -23.24 -9.60
N ILE A 79 10.69 -23.54 -9.09
CA ILE A 79 11.91 -23.68 -9.92
C ILE A 79 12.71 -24.86 -9.38
N LYS A 80 12.22 -26.09 -9.59
CA LYS A 80 13.00 -27.33 -9.61
C LYS A 80 12.19 -28.37 -10.38
N ARG A 81 12.26 -28.29 -11.72
CA ARG A 81 12.10 -29.41 -12.63
C ARG A 81 13.10 -29.21 -13.75
#